data_AF-A0A5S4VNS5-F1
#
_entry.id   AF-A0A5S4VNS5-F1
#
_cell.length_a   1.000
_cell.length_b   1.000
_cell.length_c   1.000
_cell.angle_alpha   90.00
_cell.angle_beta   90.00
_cell.angle_gamma   90.00
#
_symmetry.space_group_name_H-M   'P 1'
#
loop_
_entity.id
_entity.type
_entity.pdbx_description
1 polymer ?
#
loop_
_entity_poly.entity_id
_entity_poly.type
_entity_poly.pdbx_seq_one_letter_code
_entity_poly.pdbx_strand_id
1 'polypeptide(L)'
;MDRAERRRLEKQKGKQVKTYNLTRSQLHNAVRQVTEEDLKRIKQEAMEDAINTAMTLLLVLPMEVLMDHYWKKTYANKIPEFTELVLQYYERWQNGELDMDEMKKDLWEYGGVRLEEREVE
;
A
#
# COMPACT_ATOMS: atom_id res chain seq x y z
N MET A 1 15.72 56.90 -27.25
CA MET A 1 15.68 55.87 -26.20
C MET A 1 16.51 56.32 -25.02
N ASP A 2 15.83 56.58 -23.92
CA ASP A 2 16.42 57.03 -22.66
C ASP A 2 17.19 55.89 -21.95
N ARG A 3 18.20 56.23 -21.14
CA ARG A 3 19.07 55.25 -20.47
C ARG A 3 18.27 54.33 -19.53
N ALA A 4 17.20 54.85 -18.94
CA ALA A 4 16.29 54.09 -18.09
C ALA A 4 15.50 53.03 -18.87
N GLU A 5 15.10 53.33 -20.10
CA GLU A 5 14.39 52.39 -20.98
C GLU A 5 15.29 51.23 -21.40
N ARG A 6 16.56 51.50 -21.71
CA ARG A 6 17.53 50.43 -22.06
C ARG A 6 17.75 49.44 -20.91
N ARG A 7 17.89 49.94 -19.68
CA ARG A 7 18.05 49.07 -18.49
C ARG A 7 16.80 48.23 -18.21
N ARG A 8 15.60 48.75 -18.47
CA ARG A 8 14.35 47.96 -18.36
C ARG A 8 14.30 46.86 -19.42
N LEU A 9 14.69 47.17 -20.65
CA LEU A 9 14.74 46.19 -21.74
C LEU A 9 15.76 45.06 -21.47
N GLU A 10 16.94 45.39 -20.95
CA GLU A 10 17.98 44.41 -20.59
C GLU A 10 17.56 43.52 -19.40
N LYS A 11 16.88 44.10 -18.39
CA LYS A 11 16.31 43.30 -17.29
C LYS A 11 15.18 42.38 -17.74
N GLN A 12 14.40 42.74 -18.77
CA GLN A 12 13.40 41.85 -19.37
C GLN A 12 14.06 40.73 -20.21
N LYS A 13 15.15 41.03 -20.94
CA LYS A 13 15.94 40.00 -21.63
C LYS A 13 16.58 39.01 -20.66
N GLY A 14 17.03 39.45 -19.49
CA GLY A 14 17.54 38.59 -18.42
C GLY A 14 16.50 37.70 -17.73
N LYS A 15 15.20 37.93 -17.96
CA LYS A 15 14.09 37.07 -17.51
C LYS A 15 13.70 36.00 -18.54
N GLN A 16 14.48 35.80 -19.61
CA GLN A 16 14.28 34.66 -20.48
C GLN A 16 14.49 33.37 -19.70
N VAL A 17 13.46 32.53 -19.68
CA VAL A 17 13.50 31.16 -19.17
C VAL A 17 14.74 30.50 -19.77
N LYS A 18 15.62 29.94 -18.92
CA LYS A 18 16.85 29.29 -19.38
C LYS A 18 16.47 28.13 -20.30
N THR A 19 16.59 28.33 -21.61
CA THR A 19 16.31 27.31 -22.62
C THR A 19 17.51 26.37 -22.71
N TYR A 20 17.36 25.14 -22.23
CA TYR A 20 18.36 24.10 -22.37
C TYR A 20 18.09 23.30 -23.65
N ASN A 21 19.09 23.22 -24.54
CA ASN A 21 19.00 22.39 -25.75
C ASN A 21 19.33 20.94 -25.39
N LEU A 22 18.30 20.12 -25.21
CA LEU A 22 18.45 18.68 -25.01
C LEU A 22 18.29 17.93 -26.33
N THR A 23 19.06 16.87 -26.51
CA THR A 23 18.89 15.94 -27.63
C THR A 23 17.63 15.09 -27.43
N ARG A 24 17.01 14.65 -28.53
CA ARG A 24 15.77 13.84 -28.50
C ARG A 24 15.92 12.54 -27.68
N SER A 25 17.11 11.96 -27.67
CA SER A 25 17.45 10.78 -26.86
C SER A 25 17.55 11.09 -25.37
N GLN A 26 18.11 12.25 -24.98
CA GLN A 26 18.15 12.69 -23.58
C GLN A 26 16.74 12.94 -23.02
N LEU A 27 15.86 13.57 -23.81
CA LEU A 27 14.46 13.76 -23.44
C LEU A 27 13.71 12.43 -23.29
N HIS A 28 13.88 11.51 -24.24
CA HIS A 28 13.23 10.21 -24.20
C HIS A 28 13.67 9.38 -22.99
N ASN A 29 14.95 9.39 -22.65
CA ASN A 29 15.47 8.67 -21.49
C ASN A 29 15.00 9.27 -20.17
N ALA A 30 14.96 10.61 -20.06
CA ALA A 30 14.46 11.29 -18.86
C ALA A 30 12.96 11.02 -18.65
N VAL A 31 12.15 11.09 -19.70
CA VAL A 31 10.72 10.73 -19.63
C VAL A 31 10.57 9.28 -19.21
N ARG A 32 11.27 8.35 -19.87
CA ARG A 32 11.19 6.92 -19.54
C ARG A 32 11.56 6.61 -18.09
N GLN A 33 12.62 7.21 -17.56
CA GLN A 33 13.03 7.03 -16.16
C GLN A 33 11.96 7.52 -15.20
N VAL A 34 11.43 8.73 -15.39
CA VAL A 34 10.34 9.26 -14.55
C VAL A 34 9.09 8.38 -14.67
N THR A 35 8.76 7.90 -15.87
CA THR A 35 7.59 7.03 -16.06
C THR A 35 7.78 5.67 -15.38
N GLU A 36 8.98 5.08 -15.44
CA GLU A 36 9.29 3.81 -14.77
C GLU A 36 9.27 3.95 -13.23
N GLU A 37 9.74 5.08 -12.69
CA GLU A 37 9.67 5.40 -11.27
C GLU A 37 8.22 5.64 -10.80
N ASP A 38 7.43 6.42 -11.55
CA ASP A 38 6.01 6.64 -11.26
C ASP A 38 5.21 5.35 -11.35
N LEU A 39 5.48 4.49 -12.34
CA LEU A 39 4.81 3.20 -12.48
C LEU A 39 5.12 2.27 -11.31
N LYS A 40 6.37 2.28 -10.81
CA LYS A 40 6.75 1.51 -9.61
C LYS A 40 6.00 2.03 -8.38
N ARG A 41 5.94 3.35 -8.20
CA ARG A 41 5.22 3.98 -7.08
C ARG A 41 3.72 3.66 -7.12
N ILE A 42 3.08 3.85 -8.27
CA ILE A 42 1.64 3.54 -8.45
C ILE A 42 1.36 2.06 -8.16
N LYS A 43 2.23 1.14 -8.59
CA LYS A 43 2.09 -0.29 -8.28
C LYS A 43 2.26 -0.59 -6.79
N GLN A 44 3.20 0.07 -6.13
CA GLN A 44 3.41 -0.08 -4.69
C GLN A 44 2.20 0.46 -3.90
N GLU A 45 1.72 1.66 -4.23
CA GLU A 45 0.53 2.26 -3.63
C GLU A 45 -0.70 1.35 -3.81
N ALA A 46 -0.95 0.88 -5.04
CA ALA A 46 -2.07 -0.02 -5.30
C ALA A 46 -1.95 -1.36 -4.55
N MET A 47 -0.73 -1.88 -4.37
CA MET A 47 -0.48 -3.10 -3.61
C MET A 47 -0.69 -2.88 -2.11
N GLU A 48 -0.18 -1.78 -1.55
CA GLU A 48 -0.39 -1.40 -0.15
C GLU A 48 -1.87 -1.19 0.15
N ASP A 49 -2.61 -0.52 -0.73
CA ASP A 49 -4.06 -0.34 -0.61
C ASP A 49 -4.82 -1.68 -0.63
N ALA A 50 -4.42 -2.59 -1.53
CA ALA A 50 -5.00 -3.93 -1.59
C ALA A 50 -4.71 -4.74 -0.31
N ILE A 51 -3.48 -4.68 0.20
CA ILE A 51 -3.09 -5.34 1.45
C ILE A 51 -3.89 -4.77 2.64
N ASN A 52 -3.98 -3.45 2.76
CA ASN A 52 -4.73 -2.79 3.82
C ASN A 52 -6.21 -3.14 3.78
N THR A 53 -6.79 -3.21 2.57
CA THR A 53 -8.18 -3.64 2.36
C THR A 53 -8.36 -5.09 2.79
N ALA A 54 -7.47 -5.99 2.38
CA ALA A 54 -7.52 -7.40 2.76
C ALA A 54 -7.40 -7.59 4.28
N MET A 55 -6.46 -6.91 4.93
CA MET A 55 -6.28 -6.94 6.39
C MET A 55 -7.53 -6.44 7.12
N THR A 56 -8.14 -5.36 6.62
CA THR A 56 -9.38 -4.82 7.19
C THR A 56 -10.51 -5.84 7.09
N LEU A 57 -10.72 -6.45 5.92
CA LEU A 57 -11.77 -7.45 5.71
C LEU A 57 -11.55 -8.71 6.58
N LEU A 58 -10.30 -9.19 6.68
CA LEU A 58 -9.91 -10.35 7.48
C LEU A 58 -10.15 -10.15 8.97
N LEU A 59 -10.11 -8.91 9.47
CA LEU A 59 -10.40 -8.60 10.87
C LEU A 59 -11.88 -8.30 11.09
N VAL A 60 -12.47 -7.42 10.26
CA VAL A 60 -13.84 -6.91 10.48
C VAL A 60 -14.89 -8.01 10.34
N LEU A 61 -14.84 -8.81 9.26
CA LEU A 61 -15.90 -9.79 9.01
C LEU A 61 -15.99 -10.88 10.10
N PRO A 62 -14.88 -11.50 10.55
CA PRO A 62 -14.96 -12.46 11.65
C PRO A 62 -15.39 -11.82 12.97
N MET A 63 -14.99 -10.58 13.27
CA MET A 63 -15.43 -9.87 14.47
C MET A 63 -16.96 -9.66 14.49
N GLU A 64 -17.55 -9.24 13.37
CA GLU A 64 -19.02 -9.11 13.25
C GLU A 64 -19.71 -10.47 13.48
N VAL A 65 -19.21 -11.54 12.87
CA VAL A 65 -19.74 -12.90 13.09
C VAL A 65 -19.63 -13.30 14.56
N LEU A 66 -18.50 -13.01 15.21
CA LEU A 66 -18.30 -13.28 16.64
C LEU A 66 -19.30 -12.49 17.49
N MET A 67 -19.55 -11.22 17.18
CA MET A 67 -20.54 -10.39 17.87
C MET A 67 -21.96 -10.95 17.72
N ASP A 68 -22.36 -11.24 16.49
CA ASP A 68 -23.73 -11.61 16.15
C ASP A 68 -24.10 -13.03 16.54
N HIS A 69 -23.16 -13.97 16.54
CA HIS A 69 -23.46 -15.38 16.73
C HIS A 69 -22.92 -15.95 18.04
N TYR A 70 -21.78 -15.47 18.54
CA TYR A 70 -21.08 -16.11 19.65
C TYR A 70 -21.07 -15.28 20.93
N TRP A 71 -20.79 -13.98 20.85
CA TRP A 71 -20.53 -13.09 22.00
C TRP A 71 -21.58 -11.99 22.19
N LYS A 72 -22.85 -12.26 21.86
CA LYS A 72 -23.98 -11.31 21.88
C LYS A 72 -24.08 -10.36 23.08
N LYS A 73 -23.63 -10.79 24.28
CA LYS A 73 -23.71 -9.99 25.52
C LYS A 73 -22.35 -9.53 26.07
N THR A 74 -21.25 -10.10 25.57
CA THR A 74 -19.91 -9.90 26.14
C THR A 74 -18.91 -9.37 25.12
N TYR A 75 -19.35 -9.08 23.90
CA TYR A 75 -18.47 -8.67 22.80
C TYR A 75 -17.66 -7.42 23.14
N ALA A 76 -18.23 -6.47 23.91
CA ALA A 76 -17.54 -5.24 24.30
C ALA A 76 -16.19 -5.48 25.01
N ASN A 77 -16.08 -6.59 25.74
CA ASN A 77 -14.84 -6.97 26.42
C ASN A 77 -14.03 -8.01 25.63
N LYS A 78 -14.70 -8.92 24.91
CA LYS A 78 -14.04 -10.03 24.21
C LYS A 78 -13.44 -9.66 22.86
N ILE A 79 -14.05 -8.72 22.13
CA ILE A 79 -13.54 -8.29 20.83
C ILE A 79 -12.16 -7.65 20.96
N PRO A 80 -11.90 -6.70 21.88
CA PRO A 80 -10.57 -6.15 22.06
C PRO A 80 -9.50 -7.21 22.36
N GLU A 81 -9.80 -8.15 23.26
CA GLU A 81 -8.89 -9.25 23.60
C GLU A 81 -8.62 -10.17 22.40
N PHE A 82 -9.66 -10.52 21.64
CA PHE A 82 -9.52 -11.32 20.42
C PHE A 82 -8.66 -10.61 19.38
N THR A 83 -8.90 -9.31 19.14
CA THR A 83 -8.14 -8.51 18.17
C THR A 83 -6.67 -8.46 18.54
N GLU A 84 -6.36 -8.25 19.83
CA GLU A 84 -4.99 -8.25 20.34
C GLU A 84 -4.29 -9.60 20.09
N LEU A 85 -4.97 -10.72 20.36
CA LEU A 85 -4.43 -12.05 20.09
C LEU A 85 -4.17 -12.28 18.60
N VAL A 86 -5.06 -11.82 17.72
CA VAL A 86 -4.86 -11.93 16.27
C VAL A 86 -3.63 -11.13 15.83
N LEU A 87 -3.46 -9.90 16.33
CA LEU A 87 -2.28 -9.08 16.03
C LEU A 87 -0.98 -9.74 16.53
N GLN A 88 -0.98 -10.32 17.73
CA GLN A 88 0.18 -11.07 18.24
C GLN A 88 0.53 -12.27 17.36
N TYR A 89 -0.46 -12.99 16.82
CA TYR A 89 -0.20 -14.08 15.87
C TYR A 89 0.39 -13.57 14.56
N TYR A 90 -0.07 -12.42 14.06
CA TYR A 90 0.55 -11.77 12.90
C TYR A 90 2.01 -11.41 13.15
N GLU A 91 2.33 -10.79 14.30
CA GLU A 91 3.71 -10.45 14.66
C GLU A 91 4.60 -11.68 14.76
N ARG A 92 4.12 -12.74 15.42
CA ARG A 92 4.86 -14.01 15.54
C ARG A 92 5.10 -14.68 14.19
N TRP A 93 4.12 -14.64 13.29
CA TRP A 93 4.29 -15.10 11.91
C TRP A 93 5.32 -14.26 11.15
N GLN A 94 5.26 -12.92 11.25
CA GLN A 94 6.24 -12.02 10.64
C GLN A 94 7.66 -12.26 11.15
N ASN A 95 7.79 -12.58 12.44
CA ASN A 95 9.06 -12.91 13.07
C ASN A 95 9.54 -14.34 12.76
N GLY A 96 8.76 -15.13 12.02
CA GLY A 96 9.08 -16.52 11.65
C GLY A 96 8.88 -17.53 12.78
N GLU A 97 8.22 -17.15 13.88
CA GLU A 97 7.91 -18.05 15.00
C GLU A 97 6.69 -18.94 14.73
N LEU A 98 5.84 -18.55 13.77
CA LEU A 98 4.68 -19.31 13.33
C LEU A 98 4.79 -19.63 11.85
N ASP A 99 4.54 -20.88 11.49
CA ASP A 99 4.46 -21.33 10.11
C ASP A 99 3.00 -21.42 9.64
N MET A 100 2.71 -20.78 8.50
CA MET A 100 1.36 -20.72 7.94
C MET A 100 0.90 -22.08 7.41
N ASP A 101 1.82 -22.88 6.88
CA ASP A 101 1.48 -24.19 6.33
C ASP A 101 1.14 -25.19 7.43
N GLU A 102 1.87 -25.15 8.55
CA GLU A 102 1.55 -25.90 9.76
C GLU A 102 0.17 -25.50 10.32
N MET A 103 -0.11 -24.20 10.45
CA MET A 103 -1.42 -23.73 10.91
C MET A 103 -2.57 -24.16 9.99
N LYS A 104 -2.38 -24.13 8.66
CA LYS A 104 -3.38 -24.62 7.71
C LYS A 104 -3.65 -26.12 7.88
N LYS A 105 -2.61 -26.91 8.17
CA LYS A 105 -2.73 -28.34 8.44
C LYS A 105 -3.49 -28.60 9.74
N ASP A 106 -3.17 -27.88 10.81
CA ASP A 106 -3.88 -27.98 12.09
C ASP A 106 -5.36 -27.63 11.94
N LEU A 107 -5.69 -26.57 11.20
CA LEU A 107 -7.08 -26.19 10.91
C LEU A 107 -7.84 -27.26 10.14
N TRP A 108 -7.17 -28.00 9.26
CA TRP A 108 -7.79 -29.14 8.59
C TRP A 108 -8.01 -30.32 9.53
N GLU A 109 -7.01 -30.69 10.32
CA GLU A 109 -7.06 -31.85 11.22
C GLU A 109 -8.06 -31.66 12.37
N TYR A 110 -8.09 -30.47 12.98
CA TYR A 110 -8.93 -30.19 14.14
C TYR A 110 -10.22 -29.46 13.79
N GLY A 111 -10.17 -28.56 12.81
CA GLY A 111 -11.31 -27.73 12.40
C GLY A 111 -12.14 -28.34 11.28
N GLY A 112 -11.59 -29.29 10.51
CA GLY A 112 -12.24 -29.86 9.32
C GLY A 112 -12.45 -28.84 8.19
N VAL A 113 -11.74 -27.70 8.23
CA VAL A 113 -11.88 -26.60 7.27
C VAL A 113 -10.56 -26.42 6.53
N ARG A 114 -10.64 -26.21 5.21
CA ARG A 114 -9.48 -25.94 4.35
C ARG A 114 -9.70 -24.63 3.60
N LEU A 115 -8.71 -23.74 3.68
CA LEU A 115 -8.66 -22.50 2.90
C LEU A 115 -7.69 -22.70 1.74
N GLU A 116 -8.20 -22.58 0.52
CA GLU A 116 -7.42 -22.71 -0.71
C GLU A 116 -7.40 -21.37 -1.44
N GLU A 117 -6.21 -20.97 -1.89
CA GLU A 117 -6.07 -19.82 -2.79
C GLU A 117 -6.61 -20.24 -4.16
N ARG A 118 -7.62 -19.52 -4.66
CA ARG A 118 -8.00 -19.65 -6.08
C ARG A 118 -7.09 -18.76 -6.90
N GLU A 119 -6.40 -19.34 -7.86
CA GLU A 119 -5.80 -18.57 -8.94
C GLU A 119 -6.94 -17.87 -9.71
N VAL A 120 -6.88 -16.54 -9.76
CA VAL A 120 -7.79 -15.75 -10.58
C VAL A 120 -7.20 -15.77 -11.98
N GLU A 121 -7.79 -16.57 -12.87
CA GLU A 121 -7.47 -16.63 -14.31
C GLU A 121 -7.78 -15.32 -15.05
#